data_AF-B4D167-F1
#
_entry.id   AF-B4D167-F1
#
_cell.length_a   1.000
_cell.length_b   1.000
_cell.length_c   1.000
_cell.angle_alpha   90.00
_cell.angle_beta   90.00
_cell.angle_gamma   90.00
#
_symmetry.space_group_name_H-M   'P 1'
#
loop_
_entity.id
_entity.type
_entity.pdbx_description
1 polymer ?
#
loop_
_entity_poly.entity_id
_entity_poly.type
_entity_poly.pdbx_seq_one_letter_code
_entity_poly.pdbx_strand_id
1 'polypeptide(L)'
;MSVPVAYVPPAIPLQWLLLGAFVGYLVVMFTNPVRTSLRDGLRCVRRYKVMWLTLGCFGFAYALFQLALRYYFFCVLPPADRPTFVWMREGWRDPNFWLHGSPESLWYLPPHALHFVTHENALPTLESVAGIFNLLVVTFPLSALAAVLFLINWDGHHGVLWRALHKRFRFWGIAVHGGIIICALAALTKPFLYAAPQILHLQQAASLIWFQWAPVVDWLSFLFEYLVGVCIQIGLALVAYCWVRGLTFTQQHLIDFAIRRFSYVVRWALVVMLLSSLCIHLPLILENFDAFQGMFPRDHGAIDLRLRLARGALTVILLLFSAMQITLTFHSESLSKAVHDHLRFLSKHWWSFGWFVVVAGVHFYLTLILLNLVELGLGDGTSLGIAWGLIMPWINAFVAAWLLASWVCYYKHGDAAPATSPRGSVEQGVLF
;
A
#
# COMPACT_ATOMS: atom_id res chain seq x y z
N MET A 1 39.03 -24.41 -32.78
CA MET A 1 37.65 -24.21 -32.26
C MET A 1 37.56 -22.78 -31.76
N SER A 2 36.91 -21.91 -32.53
CA SER A 2 36.69 -20.50 -32.18
C SER A 2 35.62 -20.39 -31.09
N VAL A 3 35.97 -19.76 -29.97
CA VAL A 3 35.04 -19.41 -28.89
C VAL A 3 33.94 -18.50 -29.48
N PRO A 4 32.64 -18.78 -29.29
CA PRO A 4 31.60 -17.89 -29.75
C PRO A 4 31.74 -16.56 -29.01
N VAL A 5 32.03 -15.50 -29.77
CA VAL A 5 31.98 -14.12 -29.29
C VAL A 5 30.55 -13.87 -28.85
N ALA A 6 30.34 -13.75 -27.54
CA ALA A 6 29.05 -13.36 -26.99
C ALA A 6 28.65 -12.04 -27.66
N TYR A 7 27.51 -12.04 -28.35
CA TYR A 7 26.96 -10.84 -28.97
C TYR A 7 26.67 -9.83 -27.86
N VAL A 8 27.56 -8.86 -27.67
CA VAL A 8 27.33 -7.73 -26.78
C VAL A 8 26.41 -6.80 -27.57
N PRO A 9 25.13 -6.66 -27.18
CA PRO A 9 24.24 -5.74 -27.86
C PRO A 9 24.86 -4.33 -27.82
N PRO A 10 24.73 -3.53 -28.89
CA PRO A 10 25.30 -2.19 -28.93
C PRO A 10 24.81 -1.40 -27.71
N ALA A 11 25.74 -0.76 -26.99
CA ALA A 11 25.41 0.10 -25.87
C ALA A 11 24.56 1.27 -26.38
N ILE A 12 23.23 1.16 -26.23
CA ILE A 12 22.31 2.24 -26.58
C ILE A 12 22.62 3.39 -25.62
N PRO A 13 22.98 4.59 -26.11
CA PRO A 13 23.24 5.72 -25.25
C PRO A 13 22.01 6.02 -24.38
N LEU A 14 22.21 6.28 -23.08
CA LEU A 14 21.14 6.49 -22.10
C LEU A 14 20.07 7.50 -22.56
N GLN A 15 20.50 8.56 -23.26
CA GLN A 15 19.60 9.57 -23.85
C GLN A 15 18.55 8.99 -24.81
N TRP A 16 18.90 7.99 -25.62
CA TRP A 16 17.95 7.32 -26.54
C TRP A 16 17.00 6.40 -25.79
N LEU A 17 17.46 5.74 -24.72
CA LEU A 17 16.60 4.97 -23.84
C LEU A 17 15.59 5.86 -23.11
N LEU A 18 16.04 7.01 -22.59
CA LEU A 18 15.17 8.00 -21.95
C LEU A 18 14.16 8.61 -22.92
N LEU A 19 14.60 8.95 -24.14
CA LEU A 19 13.70 9.45 -25.18
C LEU A 19 12.66 8.38 -25.58
N GLY A 20 13.10 7.15 -25.79
CA GLY A 20 12.22 6.02 -26.09
C GLY A 20 11.21 5.76 -24.96
N ALA A 21 11.65 5.80 -23.70
CA ALA A 21 10.78 5.67 -22.54
C ALA A 21 9.76 6.83 -22.44
N PHE A 22 10.19 8.06 -22.70
CA PHE A 22 9.30 9.23 -22.72
C PHE A 22 8.26 9.13 -23.85
N VAL A 23 8.68 8.82 -25.07
CA VAL A 23 7.76 8.62 -26.21
C VAL A 23 6.81 7.46 -25.92
N GLY A 24 7.31 6.34 -25.39
CA GLY A 24 6.49 5.19 -24.99
C GLY A 24 5.45 5.56 -23.93
N TYR A 25 5.85 6.32 -22.90
CA TYR A 25 4.93 6.85 -21.89
C TYR A 25 3.84 7.73 -22.51
N LEU A 26 4.20 8.65 -23.40
CA LEU A 26 3.23 9.50 -24.09
C LEU A 26 2.26 8.66 -24.92
N VAL A 27 2.75 7.67 -25.67
CA VAL A 27 1.90 6.76 -26.46
C VAL A 27 0.91 6.03 -25.56
N VAL A 28 1.37 5.47 -24.43
CA VAL A 28 0.49 4.81 -23.45
C VAL A 28 -0.56 5.80 -22.92
N MET A 29 -0.18 7.03 -22.60
CA MET A 29 -1.08 8.04 -22.05
C MET A 29 -2.11 8.58 -23.04
N PHE A 30 -1.78 8.64 -24.33
CA PHE A 30 -2.68 9.17 -25.36
C PHE A 30 -3.56 8.11 -26.03
N THR A 31 -3.11 6.85 -26.08
CA THR A 31 -3.83 5.78 -26.78
C THR A 31 -4.71 4.92 -25.86
N ASN A 32 -4.56 5.00 -24.53
CA ASN A 32 -5.32 4.15 -23.63
C ASN A 32 -6.84 4.47 -23.63
N PRO A 33 -7.71 3.45 -23.61
CA PRO A 33 -9.17 3.61 -23.61
C PRO A 33 -9.73 4.16 -22.29
N VAL A 34 -8.92 4.22 -21.23
CA VAL A 34 -9.33 4.66 -19.88
C VAL A 34 -8.98 6.12 -19.59
N ARG A 35 -8.54 6.87 -20.61
CA ARG A 35 -8.08 8.27 -20.49
C ARG A 35 -9.12 9.20 -19.89
N THR A 36 -10.40 9.00 -20.20
CA THR A 36 -11.51 9.77 -19.64
C THR A 36 -11.59 9.57 -18.13
N SER A 37 -11.61 8.31 -17.67
CA SER A 37 -11.61 7.96 -16.25
C SER A 37 -10.36 8.45 -15.52
N LEU A 38 -9.19 8.44 -16.16
CA LEU A 38 -7.96 9.01 -15.60
C LEU A 38 -8.07 10.53 -15.41
N ARG A 39 -8.59 11.25 -16.41
CA ARG A 39 -8.79 12.70 -16.32
C ARG A 39 -9.81 13.07 -15.23
N ASP A 40 -10.87 12.27 -15.13
CA ASP A 40 -11.95 12.45 -14.17
C ASP A 40 -11.49 12.14 -12.74
N GLY A 41 -10.71 11.08 -12.54
CA GLY A 41 -10.02 10.81 -11.29
C GLY A 41 -9.11 11.96 -10.87
N LEU A 42 -8.36 12.57 -11.81
CA LEU A 42 -7.49 13.70 -11.49
C LEU A 42 -8.29 14.93 -11.06
N ARG A 43 -9.42 15.20 -11.72
CA ARG A 43 -10.36 16.27 -11.33
C ARG A 43 -10.93 16.01 -9.93
N CYS A 44 -11.30 14.77 -9.63
CA CYS A 44 -11.78 14.36 -8.32
C CYS A 44 -10.75 14.66 -7.22
N VAL A 45 -9.50 14.21 -7.39
CA VAL A 45 -8.43 14.43 -6.39
C VAL A 45 -8.08 15.91 -6.22
N ARG A 46 -8.10 16.70 -7.30
CA ARG A 46 -7.92 18.15 -7.22
C ARG A 46 -9.04 18.84 -6.45
N ARG A 47 -10.28 18.37 -6.60
CA ARG A 47 -11.46 18.89 -5.90
C ARG A 47 -11.48 18.47 -4.43
N TYR A 48 -11.24 17.19 -4.17
CA TYR A 48 -11.31 16.57 -2.85
C TYR A 48 -9.91 16.21 -2.37
N LYS A 49 -9.20 17.22 -1.85
CA LYS A 49 -7.83 17.07 -1.33
C LYS A 49 -7.70 16.00 -0.24
N VAL A 50 -8.79 15.71 0.48
CA VAL A 50 -8.86 14.64 1.49
C VAL A 50 -8.36 13.30 0.95
N MET A 51 -8.53 13.00 -0.35
CA MET A 51 -8.09 11.73 -0.92
C MET A 51 -6.59 11.52 -0.80
N TRP A 52 -5.80 12.49 -1.27
CA TRP A 52 -4.34 12.36 -1.24
C TRP A 52 -3.75 12.81 0.10
N LEU A 53 -4.41 13.74 0.82
CA LEU A 53 -3.96 14.15 2.14
C LEU A 53 -4.06 13.01 3.15
N THR A 54 -5.14 12.23 3.15
CA THR A 54 -5.26 11.08 4.05
C THR A 54 -4.15 10.06 3.77
N LEU A 55 -3.99 9.63 2.52
CA LEU A 55 -2.91 8.71 2.14
C LEU A 55 -1.52 9.26 2.48
N GLY A 56 -1.31 10.56 2.24
CA GLY A 56 -0.06 11.26 2.50
C GLY A 56 0.26 11.34 3.99
N CYS A 57 -0.71 11.67 4.83
CA CYS A 57 -0.55 11.68 6.29
C CYS A 57 -0.17 10.30 6.83
N PHE A 58 -0.80 9.23 6.34
CA PHE A 58 -0.46 7.86 6.74
C PHE A 58 0.95 7.47 6.30
N GLY A 59 1.30 7.69 5.03
CA GLY A 59 2.64 7.41 4.53
C GLY A 59 3.72 8.27 5.20
N PHE A 60 3.42 9.54 5.49
CA PHE A 60 4.33 10.45 6.19
C PHE A 60 4.54 10.05 7.65
N ALA A 61 3.48 9.65 8.35
CA ALA A 61 3.59 9.11 9.71
C ALA A 61 4.44 7.84 9.75
N TYR A 62 4.31 6.98 8.74
CA TYR A 62 5.18 5.81 8.59
C TYR A 62 6.65 6.21 8.35
N ALA A 63 6.91 7.19 7.48
CA ALA A 63 8.26 7.71 7.23
C ALA A 63 8.89 8.33 8.49
N LEU A 64 8.11 9.11 9.26
CA LEU A 64 8.55 9.64 10.56
C LEU A 64 8.86 8.53 11.55
N PHE A 65 8.04 7.48 11.59
CA PHE A 65 8.31 6.33 12.44
C PHE A 65 9.60 5.61 12.04
N GLN A 66 9.84 5.40 10.75
CA GLN A 66 11.09 4.80 10.26
C GLN A 66 12.31 5.66 10.61
N LEU A 67 12.19 6.98 10.52
CA LEU A 67 13.24 7.90 10.97
C LEU A 67 13.47 7.80 12.48
N ALA A 68 12.41 7.72 13.28
CA ALA A 68 12.50 7.55 14.73
C ALA A 68 13.14 6.21 15.11
N LEU A 69 12.82 5.12 14.41
CA LEU A 69 13.48 3.82 14.59
C LEU A 69 14.97 3.89 14.23
N ARG A 70 15.32 4.53 13.10
CA ARG A 70 16.73 4.73 12.72
C ARG A 70 17.48 5.48 13.81
N TYR A 71 16.87 6.53 14.35
CA TYR A 71 17.45 7.30 15.45
C TYR A 71 17.60 6.47 16.73
N TYR A 72 16.57 5.69 17.10
CA TYR A 72 16.63 4.79 18.24
C TYR A 72 17.78 3.79 18.12
N PHE A 73 17.94 3.13 16.96
CA PHE A 73 19.03 2.19 16.71
C PHE A 73 20.40 2.87 16.71
N PHE A 74 20.50 4.12 16.26
CA PHE A 74 21.73 4.91 16.40
C PHE A 74 22.13 5.12 17.86
N CYS A 75 21.16 5.33 18.76
CA CYS A 75 21.43 5.53 20.18
C CYS A 75 21.79 4.22 20.90
N VAL A 76 21.18 3.10 20.53
CA VAL A 76 21.25 1.85 21.30
C VAL A 76 22.31 0.88 20.78
N LEU A 77 22.58 0.85 19.46
CA LEU A 77 23.52 -0.11 18.90
C LEU A 77 24.99 0.25 19.15
N PRO A 78 25.90 -0.74 19.18
CA PRO A 78 27.34 -0.51 19.19
C PRO A 78 27.79 0.30 17.97
N PRO A 79 28.86 1.13 18.07
CA PRO A 79 29.29 2.00 16.97
C PRO A 79 29.49 1.33 15.60
N ALA A 80 29.84 0.04 15.58
CA ALA A 80 30.02 -0.73 14.34
C ALA A 80 28.72 -0.99 13.58
N ASP A 81 27.59 -1.07 14.28
CA ASP A 81 26.28 -1.45 13.71
C ASP A 81 25.30 -0.26 13.65
N ARG A 82 25.75 0.95 14.01
CA ARG A 82 24.87 2.12 14.03
C ARG A 82 24.47 2.53 12.62
N PRO A 83 23.19 2.86 12.38
CA PRO A 83 22.80 3.50 11.13
C PRO A 83 23.48 4.86 11.00
N THR A 84 23.87 5.21 9.78
CA THR A 84 24.59 6.46 9.53
C THR A 84 23.65 7.66 9.60
N PHE A 85 24.15 8.74 10.21
CA PHE A 85 23.58 10.09 10.14
C PHE A 85 24.67 11.05 9.71
N VAL A 86 24.53 11.60 8.51
CA VAL A 86 25.51 12.51 7.93
C VAL A 86 24.79 13.76 7.45
N TRP A 87 25.33 14.95 7.73
CA TRP A 87 24.70 16.19 7.22
C TRP A 87 24.62 16.17 5.69
N MET A 88 25.73 15.87 5.03
CA MET A 88 25.86 15.87 3.58
C MET A 88 27.02 14.95 3.19
N ARG A 89 26.89 14.20 2.09
CA ARG A 89 27.98 13.37 1.54
C ARG A 89 29.22 14.21 1.22
N GLU A 90 30.40 13.61 1.25
CA GLU A 90 31.66 14.33 1.01
C GLU A 90 31.72 14.93 -0.40
N GLY A 91 31.33 14.16 -1.43
CA GLY A 91 31.27 14.60 -2.82
C GLY A 91 30.27 15.71 -3.12
N TRP A 92 29.40 16.06 -2.17
CA TRP A 92 28.51 17.21 -2.25
C TRP A 92 29.12 18.51 -1.71
N ARG A 93 30.26 18.44 -1.00
CA ARG A 93 30.99 19.62 -0.49
C ARG A 93 31.83 20.30 -1.57
N ASP A 94 32.15 19.60 -2.65
CA ASP A 94 32.89 20.13 -3.81
C ASP A 94 31.96 20.18 -5.05
N PRO A 95 31.68 21.37 -5.60
CA PRO A 95 30.89 21.53 -6.82
C PRO A 95 31.42 20.75 -8.02
N ASN A 96 32.74 20.50 -8.09
CA ASN A 96 33.35 19.75 -9.17
C ASN A 96 32.98 18.26 -9.09
N PHE A 97 32.98 17.67 -7.90
CA PHE A 97 32.53 16.27 -7.72
C PHE A 97 31.03 16.12 -7.99
N TRP A 98 30.23 17.11 -7.61
CA TRP A 98 28.79 17.12 -7.88
C TRP A 98 28.48 17.15 -9.38
N LEU A 99 29.14 18.00 -10.17
CA LEU A 99 28.86 18.16 -11.61
C LEU A 99 29.51 17.08 -12.50
N HIS A 100 30.66 16.53 -12.12
CA HIS A 100 31.43 15.63 -12.98
C HIS A 100 31.08 14.14 -12.82
N GLY A 101 29.95 13.80 -12.20
CA GLY A 101 29.45 12.42 -12.13
C GLY A 101 30.39 11.48 -11.37
N SER A 102 31.08 11.99 -10.34
CA SER A 102 31.89 11.15 -9.46
C SER A 102 31.00 10.12 -8.76
N PRO A 103 31.53 8.98 -8.27
CA PRO A 103 30.76 7.97 -7.55
C PRO A 103 29.88 8.48 -6.40
N GLU A 104 30.15 9.68 -5.91
CA GLU A 104 29.45 10.35 -4.81
C GLU A 104 28.44 11.42 -5.27
N SER A 105 28.34 11.67 -6.58
CA SER A 105 27.40 12.61 -7.19
C SER A 105 25.97 12.05 -7.29
N LEU A 106 24.96 12.93 -7.24
CA LEU A 106 23.57 12.60 -7.56
C LEU A 106 23.43 12.00 -8.98
N TRP A 107 24.30 12.42 -9.91
CA TRP A 107 24.25 12.02 -11.31
C TRP A 107 24.99 10.72 -11.59
N TYR A 108 25.71 10.18 -10.59
CA TYR A 108 26.37 8.90 -10.73
C TYR A 108 25.39 7.77 -10.45
N LEU A 109 25.01 7.10 -11.53
CA LEU A 109 24.38 5.80 -11.47
C LEU A 109 25.47 4.74 -11.57
N PRO A 110 25.69 3.91 -10.53
CA PRO A 110 26.61 2.78 -10.61
C PRO A 110 26.29 1.92 -11.84
N PRO A 111 27.32 1.31 -12.48
CA PRO A 111 27.09 0.31 -13.51
C PRO A 111 26.10 -0.75 -13.00
N HIS A 112 25.08 -1.07 -13.79
CA HIS A 112 23.98 -1.97 -13.44
C HIS A 112 22.97 -1.49 -12.40
N ALA A 113 23.13 -0.28 -11.82
CA ALA A 113 22.14 0.27 -10.88
C ALA A 113 20.76 0.39 -11.51
N LEU A 114 20.67 0.80 -12.79
CA LEU A 114 19.39 0.81 -13.51
C LEU A 114 18.79 -0.59 -13.61
N HIS A 115 19.58 -1.59 -14.00
CA HIS A 115 19.09 -2.98 -14.09
C HIS A 115 18.59 -3.48 -12.73
N PHE A 116 19.39 -3.28 -11.68
CA PHE A 116 19.02 -3.66 -10.32
C PHE A 116 17.75 -2.95 -9.85
N VAL A 117 17.69 -1.63 -9.96
CA VAL A 117 16.52 -0.82 -9.58
C VAL A 117 15.30 -1.21 -10.43
N THR A 118 15.46 -1.49 -11.72
CA THR A 118 14.35 -1.90 -12.58
C THR A 118 13.78 -3.27 -12.20
N HIS A 119 14.64 -4.22 -11.84
CA HIS A 119 14.25 -5.57 -11.46
C HIS A 119 13.63 -5.61 -10.06
N GLU A 120 14.29 -5.00 -9.08
CA GLU A 120 13.83 -5.03 -7.69
C GLU A 120 12.52 -4.25 -7.48
N ASN A 121 12.20 -3.29 -8.34
CA ASN A 121 10.93 -2.53 -8.26
C ASN A 121 9.74 -3.17 -9.00
N ALA A 122 9.93 -4.29 -9.70
CA ALA A 122 8.84 -4.93 -10.44
C ALA A 122 7.73 -5.46 -9.51
N LEU A 123 8.09 -6.23 -8.49
CA LEU A 123 7.12 -6.77 -7.53
C LEU A 123 6.47 -5.67 -6.67
N PRO A 124 7.22 -4.72 -6.05
CA PRO A 124 6.62 -3.59 -5.33
C PRO A 124 5.65 -2.74 -6.17
N THR A 125 5.91 -2.62 -7.47
CA THR A 125 4.99 -1.97 -8.40
C THR A 125 3.68 -2.73 -8.50
N LEU A 126 3.74 -4.04 -8.75
CA LEU A 126 2.54 -4.87 -8.86
C LEU A 126 1.75 -4.87 -7.56
N GLU A 127 2.43 -4.89 -6.42
CA GLU A 127 1.81 -4.75 -5.09
C GLU A 127 1.10 -3.41 -4.94
N SER A 128 1.72 -2.31 -5.39
CA SER A 128 1.10 -0.98 -5.37
C SER A 128 -0.14 -0.91 -6.26
N VAL A 129 -0.11 -1.55 -7.44
CA VAL A 129 -1.27 -1.66 -8.33
C VAL A 129 -2.37 -2.51 -7.68
N ALA A 130 -2.03 -3.65 -7.09
CA ALA A 130 -2.97 -4.48 -6.35
C ALA A 130 -3.58 -3.72 -5.16
N GLY A 131 -2.79 -2.85 -4.53
CA GLY A 131 -3.22 -1.95 -3.46
C GLY A 131 -4.40 -1.08 -3.86
N ILE A 132 -4.46 -0.57 -5.11
CA ILE A 132 -5.60 0.23 -5.62
C ILE A 132 -6.93 -0.49 -5.41
N PHE A 133 -6.93 -1.81 -5.58
CA PHE A 133 -8.12 -2.63 -5.53
C PHE A 133 -8.44 -3.16 -4.13
N ASN A 134 -7.45 -3.18 -3.24
CA ASN A 134 -7.56 -3.85 -1.95
C ASN A 134 -7.14 -2.96 -0.78
N LEU A 135 -5.86 -2.61 -0.71
CA LEU A 135 -5.29 -1.79 0.36
C LEU A 135 -4.14 -0.90 -0.14
N LEU A 136 -4.37 0.42 -0.24
CA LEU A 136 -3.38 1.45 -0.59
C LEU A 136 -2.70 2.08 0.63
N VAL A 137 -3.31 1.96 1.81
CA VAL A 137 -2.91 2.72 3.00
C VAL A 137 -2.02 1.87 3.88
N VAL A 138 -0.79 2.33 4.12
CA VAL A 138 0.01 1.85 5.26
C VAL A 138 -0.54 2.54 6.51
N THR A 139 -1.27 1.80 7.35
CA THR A 139 -1.94 2.39 8.51
C THR A 139 -1.04 2.55 9.72
N PHE A 140 0.04 1.79 9.81
CA PHE A 140 1.01 1.91 10.89
C PHE A 140 1.90 3.16 10.69
N PRO A 141 2.23 3.93 11.74
CA PRO A 141 1.93 3.71 13.17
C PRO A 141 0.57 4.25 13.63
N LEU A 142 -0.15 5.01 12.78
CA LEU A 142 -1.42 5.65 13.14
C LEU A 142 -2.55 4.66 13.47
N SER A 143 -2.38 3.37 13.16
CA SER A 143 -3.25 2.29 13.60
C SER A 143 -3.37 2.21 15.13
N ALA A 144 -2.32 2.53 15.88
CA ALA A 144 -2.40 2.59 17.34
C ALA A 144 -3.35 3.71 17.80
N LEU A 145 -3.27 4.90 17.17
CA LEU A 145 -4.22 5.99 17.42
C LEU A 145 -5.63 5.59 17.01
N ALA A 146 -5.80 4.94 15.85
CA ALA A 146 -7.08 4.44 15.40
C ALA A 146 -7.65 3.38 16.37
N ALA A 147 -6.82 2.54 16.97
CA ALA A 147 -7.22 1.58 17.99
C ALA A 147 -7.72 2.29 19.26
N VAL A 148 -7.04 3.35 19.73
CA VAL A 148 -7.54 4.17 20.84
C VAL A 148 -8.90 4.76 20.50
N LEU A 149 -9.02 5.47 19.37
CA LEU A 149 -10.27 6.11 18.94
C LEU A 149 -11.41 5.10 18.78
N PHE A 150 -11.11 3.91 18.27
CA PHE A 150 -12.05 2.81 18.16
C PHE A 150 -12.50 2.33 19.55
N LEU A 151 -11.58 1.99 20.44
CA LEU A 151 -11.91 1.42 21.76
C LEU A 151 -12.63 2.41 22.69
N ILE A 152 -12.34 3.71 22.61
CA ILE A 152 -13.09 4.74 23.36
C ILE A 152 -14.45 5.06 22.73
N ASN A 153 -14.79 4.43 21.60
CA ASN A 153 -16.00 4.68 20.83
C ASN A 153 -16.15 6.16 20.42
N TRP A 154 -15.06 6.75 19.92
CA TRP A 154 -15.06 8.13 19.41
C TRP A 154 -16.14 8.32 18.34
N ASP A 155 -16.96 9.35 18.49
CA ASP A 155 -18.13 9.67 17.65
C ASP A 155 -19.14 8.51 17.45
N GLY A 156 -19.12 7.49 18.33
CA GLY A 156 -20.03 6.35 18.23
C GLY A 156 -19.64 5.31 17.16
N HIS A 157 -18.46 5.43 16.54
CA HIS A 157 -18.05 4.58 15.42
C HIS A 157 -17.92 3.09 15.79
N HIS A 158 -17.48 2.77 17.02
CA HIS A 158 -17.46 1.38 17.52
C HIS A 158 -18.88 0.83 17.58
N GLY A 159 -19.83 1.61 18.10
CA GLY A 159 -21.23 1.24 18.15
C GLY A 159 -21.88 1.07 16.78
N VAL A 160 -21.48 1.87 15.78
CA VAL A 160 -21.91 1.71 14.38
C VAL A 160 -21.38 0.39 13.81
N LEU A 161 -20.09 0.09 13.99
CA LEU A 161 -19.48 -1.15 13.53
C LEU A 161 -20.14 -2.37 14.18
N TRP A 162 -20.31 -2.34 15.50
CA TRP A 162 -20.97 -3.41 16.26
C TRP A 162 -22.37 -3.72 15.70
N ARG A 163 -23.21 -2.68 15.55
CA ARG A 163 -24.57 -2.85 15.02
C ARG A 163 -24.55 -3.37 13.58
N ALA A 164 -23.64 -2.89 12.75
CA ALA A 164 -23.51 -3.33 11.36
C ALA A 164 -23.10 -4.82 11.28
N LEU A 165 -22.08 -5.23 12.04
CA LEU A 165 -21.62 -6.62 12.09
C LEU A 165 -22.69 -7.55 12.66
N HIS A 166 -23.33 -7.17 13.76
CA HIS A 166 -24.35 -7.99 14.40
C HIS A 166 -25.58 -8.17 13.50
N LYS A 167 -26.04 -7.09 12.83
CA LYS A 167 -27.14 -7.16 11.86
C LYS A 167 -26.82 -8.09 10.69
N ARG A 168 -25.57 -8.10 10.21
CA ARG A 168 -25.14 -8.85 9.03
C ARG A 168 -24.82 -10.33 9.32
N PHE A 169 -24.09 -10.58 10.40
CA PHE A 169 -23.51 -11.89 10.70
C PHE A 169 -24.19 -12.60 11.88
N ARG A 170 -25.15 -11.94 12.54
CA ARG A 170 -25.86 -12.44 13.74
C ARG A 170 -24.83 -12.85 14.80
N PHE A 171 -24.87 -14.10 15.27
CA PHE A 171 -23.94 -14.65 16.26
C PHE A 171 -22.47 -14.53 15.83
N TRP A 172 -22.14 -14.80 14.57
CA TRP A 172 -20.78 -14.66 14.05
C TRP A 172 -20.28 -13.21 14.05
N GLY A 173 -21.19 -12.23 14.07
CA GLY A 173 -20.83 -10.82 14.19
C GLY A 173 -20.16 -10.52 15.53
N ILE A 174 -20.53 -11.25 16.60
CA ILE A 174 -19.92 -11.14 17.92
C ILE A 174 -18.47 -11.63 17.86
N ALA A 175 -18.24 -12.80 17.26
CA ALA A 175 -16.90 -13.37 17.12
C ALA A 175 -15.98 -12.49 16.27
N VAL A 176 -16.46 -11.99 15.12
CA VAL A 176 -15.69 -11.06 14.27
C VAL A 176 -15.35 -9.79 15.04
N HIS A 177 -16.33 -9.20 15.73
CA HIS A 177 -16.08 -7.99 16.51
C HIS A 177 -15.10 -8.20 17.66
N GLY A 178 -15.22 -9.31 18.40
CA GLY A 178 -14.26 -9.70 19.44
C GLY A 178 -12.85 -9.87 18.88
N GLY A 179 -12.72 -10.48 17.70
CA GLY A 179 -11.45 -10.56 16.98
C GLY A 179 -10.86 -9.19 16.63
N ILE A 180 -11.68 -8.25 16.15
CA ILE A 180 -11.26 -6.87 15.88
C ILE A 180 -10.76 -6.18 17.15
N ILE A 181 -11.45 -6.35 18.28
CA ILE A 181 -11.02 -5.80 19.58
C ILE A 181 -9.66 -6.38 19.99
N ILE A 182 -9.45 -7.69 19.88
CA ILE A 182 -8.17 -8.33 20.19
C ILE A 182 -7.05 -7.76 19.31
N CYS A 183 -7.31 -7.61 18.02
CA CYS A 183 -6.34 -7.03 17.08
C CYS A 183 -6.08 -5.54 17.40
N ALA A 184 -7.10 -4.77 17.82
CA ALA A 184 -6.94 -3.37 18.25
C ALA A 184 -6.06 -3.26 19.50
N LEU A 185 -6.28 -4.14 20.48
CA LEU A 185 -5.44 -4.23 21.68
C LEU A 185 -3.99 -4.60 21.30
N ALA A 186 -3.80 -5.53 20.37
CA ALA A 186 -2.47 -5.87 19.86
C ALA A 186 -1.77 -4.66 19.17
N ALA A 187 -2.52 -3.85 18.43
CA ALA A 187 -1.98 -2.63 17.82
C ALA A 187 -1.54 -1.58 18.86
N LEU A 188 -2.21 -1.50 20.01
CA LEU A 188 -1.79 -0.65 21.13
C LEU A 188 -0.55 -1.19 21.84
N THR A 189 -0.42 -2.51 21.97
CA THR A 189 0.70 -3.12 22.68
C THR A 189 1.96 -3.23 21.84
N LYS A 190 1.86 -3.24 20.51
CA LYS A 190 2.99 -3.37 19.58
C LYS A 190 4.19 -2.44 19.87
N PRO A 191 4.03 -1.13 20.11
CA PRO A 191 5.14 -0.25 20.49
C PRO A 191 5.85 -0.67 21.79
N PHE A 192 5.08 -1.23 22.73
CA PHE A 192 5.60 -1.68 24.03
C PHE A 192 6.33 -3.01 23.93
N LEU A 193 6.02 -3.88 22.97
CA LEU A 193 6.66 -5.20 22.85
C LEU A 193 8.19 -5.10 22.71
N TYR A 194 8.66 -4.13 21.94
CA TYR A 194 10.08 -3.95 21.68
C TYR A 194 10.78 -3.14 22.78
N ALA A 195 10.06 -2.28 23.48
CA ALA A 195 10.60 -1.44 24.55
C ALA A 195 10.55 -2.11 25.94
N ALA A 196 9.57 -2.98 26.18
CA ALA A 196 9.29 -3.56 27.50
C ALA A 196 10.45 -4.35 28.11
N PRO A 197 11.19 -5.20 27.38
CA PRO A 197 12.33 -5.92 27.97
C PRO A 197 13.41 -5.01 28.55
N GLN A 198 13.65 -3.86 27.89
CA GLN A 198 14.62 -2.87 28.34
C GLN A 198 14.09 -2.04 29.52
N ILE A 199 12.83 -1.63 29.47
CA ILE A 199 12.18 -0.82 30.51
C ILE A 199 11.97 -1.61 31.80
N LEU A 200 11.59 -2.88 31.68
CA LEU A 200 11.28 -3.75 32.82
C LEU A 200 12.51 -4.52 33.34
N HIS A 201 13.69 -4.29 32.75
CA HIS A 201 14.94 -4.97 33.10
C HIS A 201 14.78 -6.51 33.17
N LEU A 202 14.09 -7.09 32.19
CA LEU A 202 13.81 -8.53 32.19
C LEU A 202 15.11 -9.33 32.09
N GLN A 203 15.20 -10.42 32.82
CA GLN A 203 16.30 -11.39 32.69
C GLN A 203 16.37 -11.93 31.25
N GLN A 204 17.56 -12.37 30.83
CA GLN A 204 17.81 -12.79 29.44
C GLN A 204 16.85 -13.90 28.97
N ALA A 205 16.58 -14.91 29.81
CA ALA A 205 15.64 -15.98 29.50
C ALA A 205 14.19 -15.48 29.33
N ALA A 206 13.74 -14.57 30.21
CA ALA A 206 12.42 -13.97 30.12
C ALA A 206 12.28 -13.05 28.89
N SER A 207 13.35 -12.33 28.53
CA SER A 207 13.41 -11.51 27.32
C SER A 207 13.30 -12.36 26.06
N LEU A 208 13.97 -13.52 26.02
CA LEU A 208 13.87 -14.45 24.89
C LEU A 208 12.44 -14.97 24.69
N ILE A 209 11.78 -15.41 25.76
CA ILE A 209 10.37 -15.82 25.70
C ILE A 209 9.48 -14.67 25.24
N TRP A 210 9.72 -13.46 25.73
CA TRP A 210 8.99 -12.27 25.29
C TRP A 210 9.14 -12.02 23.79
N PHE A 211 10.36 -12.12 23.26
CA PHE A 211 10.63 -11.95 21.84
C PHE A 211 10.05 -13.09 20.97
N GLN A 212 9.91 -14.32 21.49
CA GLN A 212 9.25 -15.41 20.77
C GLN A 212 7.76 -15.12 20.48
N TRP A 213 7.08 -14.42 21.38
CA TRP A 213 5.66 -14.06 21.23
C TRP A 213 5.43 -12.73 20.51
N ALA A 214 6.45 -11.87 20.40
CA ALA A 214 6.33 -10.58 19.72
C ALA A 214 5.80 -10.69 18.27
N PRO A 215 6.24 -11.66 17.43
CA PRO A 215 5.68 -11.88 16.09
C PRO A 215 4.17 -12.18 16.06
N VAL A 216 3.64 -12.83 17.10
CA VAL A 216 2.19 -13.12 17.20
C VAL A 216 1.41 -11.83 17.41
N VAL A 217 1.88 -10.98 18.31
CA VAL A 217 1.22 -9.70 18.58
C VAL A 217 1.42 -8.72 17.41
N ASP A 218 2.58 -8.74 16.76
CA ASP A 218 2.82 -7.98 15.52
C ASP A 218 1.85 -8.42 14.40
N TRP A 219 1.65 -9.73 14.24
CA TRP A 219 0.65 -10.26 13.31
C TRP A 219 -0.77 -9.81 13.64
N LEU A 220 -1.20 -9.91 14.91
CA LEU A 220 -2.52 -9.42 15.33
C LEU A 220 -2.68 -7.91 15.12
N SER A 221 -1.63 -7.11 15.37
CA SER A 221 -1.61 -5.68 15.06
C SER A 221 -1.77 -5.44 13.56
N PHE A 222 -1.04 -6.20 12.73
CA PHE A 222 -1.12 -6.13 11.28
C PHE A 222 -2.53 -6.44 10.77
N LEU A 223 -3.24 -7.39 11.39
CA LEU A 223 -4.64 -7.66 11.05
C LEU A 223 -5.54 -6.44 11.33
N PHE A 224 -5.34 -5.74 12.44
CA PHE A 224 -6.08 -4.50 12.73
C PHE A 224 -5.73 -3.38 11.76
N GLU A 225 -4.44 -3.17 11.50
CA GLU A 225 -3.91 -2.24 10.51
C GLU A 225 -4.58 -2.43 9.15
N TYR A 226 -4.60 -3.67 8.67
CA TYR A 226 -5.24 -4.03 7.41
C TYR A 226 -6.73 -3.65 7.39
N LEU A 227 -7.48 -3.97 8.45
CA LEU A 227 -8.91 -3.67 8.54
C LEU A 227 -9.20 -2.16 8.58
N VAL A 228 -8.41 -1.39 9.33
CA VAL A 228 -8.50 0.07 9.35
C VAL A 228 -8.21 0.64 7.97
N GLY A 229 -7.19 0.10 7.30
CA GLY A 229 -6.80 0.54 5.96
C GLY A 229 -7.89 0.28 4.91
N VAL A 230 -8.52 -0.91 4.95
CA VAL A 230 -9.67 -1.22 4.11
C VAL A 230 -10.84 -0.27 4.38
N CYS A 231 -11.13 0.03 5.66
CA CYS A 231 -12.18 0.98 6.01
C CYS A 231 -11.90 2.39 5.48
N ILE A 232 -10.66 2.88 5.60
CA ILE A 232 -10.24 4.17 5.04
C ILE A 232 -10.39 4.16 3.52
N GLN A 233 -9.92 3.10 2.84
CA GLN A 233 -10.01 2.98 1.39
C GLN A 233 -11.46 2.95 0.89
N ILE A 234 -12.38 2.30 1.61
CA ILE A 234 -13.82 2.37 1.33
C ILE A 234 -14.29 3.83 1.42
N GLY A 235 -13.92 4.56 2.47
CA GLY A 235 -14.23 5.98 2.61
C GLY A 235 -13.71 6.81 1.43
N LEU A 236 -12.46 6.60 1.01
CA LEU A 236 -11.86 7.29 -0.13
C LEU A 236 -12.54 6.93 -1.46
N ALA A 237 -12.91 5.66 -1.65
CA ALA A 237 -13.66 5.22 -2.82
C ALA A 237 -15.07 5.86 -2.85
N LEU A 238 -15.70 6.03 -1.69
CA LEU A 238 -16.98 6.72 -1.56
C LEU A 238 -16.87 8.23 -1.86
N VAL A 239 -15.77 8.90 -1.49
CA VAL A 239 -15.51 10.29 -1.93
C VAL A 239 -15.52 10.37 -3.45
N ALA A 240 -14.78 9.49 -4.12
CA ALA A 240 -14.73 9.45 -5.58
C ALA A 240 -16.10 9.11 -6.18
N TYR A 241 -16.85 8.19 -5.56
CA TYR A 241 -18.21 7.86 -5.99
C TYR A 241 -19.16 9.07 -5.90
N CYS A 242 -19.13 9.81 -4.79
CA CYS A 242 -19.91 11.04 -4.63
C CYS A 242 -19.55 12.06 -5.70
N TRP A 243 -18.27 12.19 -6.05
CA TRP A 243 -17.82 13.06 -7.14
C TRP A 243 -18.42 12.64 -8.49
N VAL A 244 -18.30 11.36 -8.87
CA VAL A 244 -18.83 10.84 -10.15
C VAL A 244 -20.34 11.03 -10.26
N ARG A 245 -21.05 10.92 -9.13
CA ARG A 245 -22.51 11.07 -9.06
C ARG A 245 -23.00 12.50 -8.81
N GLY A 246 -22.10 13.45 -8.55
CA GLY A 246 -22.47 14.83 -8.21
C GLY A 246 -23.19 14.99 -6.86
N LEU A 247 -22.94 14.07 -5.91
CA LEU A 247 -23.59 14.05 -4.60
C LEU A 247 -22.79 14.89 -3.59
N THR A 248 -23.50 15.65 -2.76
CA THR A 248 -22.91 16.36 -1.62
C THR A 248 -22.90 15.46 -0.40
N PHE A 249 -21.86 15.55 0.42
CA PHE A 249 -21.73 14.77 1.64
C PHE A 249 -21.08 15.60 2.75
N THR A 250 -21.33 15.21 3.99
CA THR A 250 -20.58 15.68 5.16
C THR A 250 -19.60 14.58 5.58
N GLN A 251 -18.47 14.96 6.20
CA GLN A 251 -17.41 14.00 6.55
C GLN A 251 -17.91 12.91 7.51
N GLN A 252 -18.69 13.29 8.53
CA GLN A 252 -19.20 12.35 9.54
C GLN A 252 -20.13 11.30 8.93
N HIS A 253 -21.09 11.72 8.10
CA HIS A 253 -22.02 10.79 7.44
C HIS A 253 -21.29 9.86 6.47
N LEU A 254 -20.26 10.37 5.77
CA LEU A 254 -19.44 9.55 4.88
C LEU A 254 -18.68 8.46 5.65
N ILE A 255 -18.10 8.79 6.80
CA ILE A 255 -17.38 7.83 7.65
C ILE A 255 -18.34 6.77 8.19
N ASP A 256 -19.49 7.18 8.73
CA ASP A 256 -20.51 6.24 9.21
C ASP A 256 -21.02 5.33 8.09
N PHE A 257 -21.22 5.87 6.89
CA PHE A 257 -21.61 5.08 5.74
C PHE A 257 -20.48 4.11 5.33
N ALA A 258 -19.22 4.55 5.35
CA ALA A 258 -18.07 3.71 5.08
C ALA A 258 -17.98 2.54 6.08
N ILE A 259 -18.17 2.79 7.38
CA ILE A 259 -18.18 1.74 8.43
C ILE A 259 -19.32 0.75 8.20
N ARG A 260 -20.51 1.22 7.81
CA ARG A 260 -21.62 0.32 7.46
C ARG A 260 -21.28 -0.54 6.24
N ARG A 261 -20.69 0.05 5.20
CA ARG A 261 -20.26 -0.67 3.98
C ARG A 261 -19.09 -1.62 4.24
N PHE A 262 -18.22 -1.29 5.19
CA PHE A 262 -17.14 -2.16 5.63
C PHE A 262 -17.67 -3.52 6.09
N SER A 263 -18.82 -3.61 6.76
CA SER A 263 -19.41 -4.90 7.15
C SER A 263 -19.68 -5.87 5.98
N TYR A 264 -19.87 -5.36 4.76
CA TYR A 264 -20.01 -6.17 3.54
C TYR A 264 -18.66 -6.63 3.01
N VAL A 265 -17.67 -5.74 3.06
CA VAL A 265 -16.29 -5.99 2.60
C VAL A 265 -15.53 -6.90 3.58
N VAL A 266 -15.88 -6.92 4.87
CA VAL A 266 -15.20 -7.70 5.92
C VAL A 266 -15.04 -9.17 5.54
N ARG A 267 -16.01 -9.80 4.86
CA ARG A 267 -15.84 -11.20 4.42
C ARG A 267 -14.67 -11.37 3.47
N TRP A 268 -14.57 -10.48 2.49
CA TRP A 268 -13.46 -10.47 1.55
C TRP A 268 -12.15 -10.12 2.26
N ALA A 269 -12.16 -9.12 3.13
CA ALA A 269 -11.00 -8.75 3.95
C ALA A 269 -10.47 -9.95 4.76
N LEU A 270 -11.35 -10.72 5.41
CA LEU A 270 -10.98 -11.92 6.16
C LEU A 270 -10.37 -13.01 5.28
N VAL A 271 -10.84 -13.18 4.04
CA VAL A 271 -10.23 -14.12 3.07
C VAL A 271 -8.81 -13.69 2.72
N VAL A 272 -8.61 -12.41 2.39
CA VAL A 272 -7.28 -11.87 2.07
C VAL A 272 -6.35 -11.97 3.28
N MET A 273 -6.84 -11.62 4.47
CA MET A 273 -6.09 -11.74 5.72
C MET A 273 -5.71 -13.19 6.02
N LEU A 274 -6.62 -14.15 5.80
CA LEU A 274 -6.33 -15.57 5.99
C LEU A 274 -5.24 -16.03 5.02
N LEU A 275 -5.34 -15.69 3.74
CA LEU A 275 -4.33 -16.03 2.73
C LEU A 275 -2.96 -15.42 3.08
N SER A 276 -2.91 -14.13 3.42
CA SER A 276 -1.69 -13.46 3.87
C SER A 276 -1.13 -14.11 5.14
N SER A 277 -1.99 -14.45 6.09
CA SER A 277 -1.57 -15.11 7.34
C SER A 277 -0.98 -16.48 7.08
N LEU A 278 -1.60 -17.31 6.24
CA LEU A 278 -1.11 -18.65 5.95
C LEU A 278 0.18 -18.64 5.10
N CYS A 279 0.26 -17.76 4.10
CA CYS A 279 1.39 -17.74 3.17
C CYS A 279 2.62 -16.99 3.71
N ILE A 280 2.41 -15.95 4.52
CA ILE A 280 3.47 -15.03 4.95
C ILE A 280 3.69 -15.12 6.46
N HIS A 281 2.71 -14.73 7.26
CA HIS A 281 2.92 -14.50 8.70
C HIS A 281 3.08 -15.79 9.50
N LEU A 282 2.26 -16.80 9.25
CA LEU A 282 2.27 -18.04 10.01
C LEU A 282 3.64 -18.75 9.93
N PRO A 283 4.25 -18.93 8.75
CA PRO A 283 5.61 -19.46 8.69
C PRO A 283 6.64 -18.63 9.47
N LEU A 284 6.57 -17.29 9.38
CA LEU A 284 7.49 -16.40 10.11
C LEU A 284 7.29 -16.50 11.63
N ILE A 285 6.05 -16.66 12.08
CA ILE A 285 5.73 -16.88 13.49
C ILE A 285 6.27 -18.23 13.95
N LEU A 286 5.98 -19.30 13.21
CA LEU A 286 6.36 -20.67 13.58
C LEU A 286 7.88 -20.85 13.66
N GLU A 287 8.66 -20.13 12.85
CA GLU A 287 10.13 -20.14 12.91
C GLU A 287 10.68 -19.73 14.30
N ASN A 288 9.94 -18.92 15.06
CA ASN A 288 10.34 -18.50 16.41
C ASN A 288 10.16 -19.59 17.47
N PHE A 289 9.52 -20.72 17.14
CA PHE A 289 9.23 -21.80 18.09
C PHE A 289 10.06 -23.04 17.76
N ASP A 290 10.82 -23.54 18.74
CA ASP A 290 11.75 -24.66 18.58
C ASP A 290 11.10 -25.91 17.98
N ALA A 291 9.83 -26.19 18.34
CA ALA A 291 9.07 -27.32 17.82
C ALA A 291 8.87 -27.31 16.30
N PHE A 292 8.94 -26.14 15.66
CA PHE A 292 8.63 -25.95 14.25
C PHE A 292 9.85 -25.57 13.39
N GLN A 293 10.97 -25.20 14.01
CA GLN A 293 12.20 -24.78 13.31
C GLN A 293 12.72 -25.81 12.31
N GLY A 294 12.53 -27.11 12.56
CA GLY A 294 12.95 -28.19 11.66
C GLY A 294 12.22 -28.22 10.31
N MET A 295 11.09 -27.53 10.18
CA MET A 295 10.30 -27.49 8.95
C MET A 295 10.69 -26.36 7.98
N PHE A 296 11.51 -25.41 8.43
CA PHE A 296 11.85 -24.23 7.65
C PHE A 296 13.33 -24.21 7.25
N PRO A 297 13.66 -23.84 6.00
CA PRO A 297 15.04 -23.65 5.57
C PRO A 297 15.72 -22.55 6.39
N ARG A 298 16.96 -22.79 6.85
CA ARG A 298 17.77 -21.79 7.57
C ARG A 298 18.56 -20.86 6.65
N ASP A 299 18.60 -21.16 5.36
CA ASP A 299 19.28 -20.34 4.36
C ASP A 299 18.48 -19.05 4.10
N HIS A 300 19.16 -17.91 4.22
CA HIS A 300 18.56 -16.59 4.05
C HIS A 300 18.04 -16.41 2.62
N GLY A 301 18.73 -16.98 1.62
CA GLY A 301 18.28 -16.92 0.22
C GLY A 301 16.96 -17.66 0.00
N ALA A 302 16.80 -18.84 0.60
CA ALA A 302 15.55 -19.60 0.54
C ALA A 302 14.38 -18.89 1.24
N ILE A 303 14.62 -18.22 2.37
CA ILE A 303 13.60 -17.43 3.09
C ILE A 303 13.13 -16.25 2.23
N ASP A 304 14.07 -15.49 1.65
CA ASP A 304 13.73 -14.34 0.80
C ASP A 304 12.95 -14.78 -0.45
N LEU A 305 13.39 -15.85 -1.13
CA LEU A 305 12.68 -16.40 -2.28
C LEU A 305 11.24 -16.82 -1.91
N ARG A 306 11.06 -17.52 -0.79
CA ARG A 306 9.74 -17.94 -0.32
C ARG A 306 8.83 -16.74 -0.06
N LEU A 307 9.35 -15.69 0.57
CA LEU A 307 8.59 -14.47 0.85
C LEU A 307 8.23 -13.73 -0.45
N ARG A 308 9.17 -13.60 -1.40
CA ARG A 308 8.92 -13.02 -2.73
C ARG A 308 7.84 -13.79 -3.49
N LEU A 309 7.87 -15.12 -3.45
CA LEU A 309 6.86 -15.98 -4.09
C LEU A 309 5.49 -15.84 -3.43
N ALA A 310 5.43 -15.83 -2.09
CA ALA A 310 4.17 -15.65 -1.35
C ALA A 310 3.54 -14.28 -1.63
N ARG A 311 4.34 -13.21 -1.60
CA ARG A 311 3.92 -11.85 -1.94
C ARG A 311 3.47 -11.73 -3.39
N GLY A 312 4.22 -12.33 -4.32
CA GLY A 312 3.88 -12.39 -5.74
C GLY A 312 2.55 -13.11 -5.98
N ALA A 313 2.35 -14.28 -5.36
CA ALA A 313 1.11 -15.04 -5.47
C ALA A 313 -0.10 -14.26 -4.91
N LEU A 314 0.04 -13.63 -3.74
CA LEU A 314 -1.01 -12.81 -3.15
C LEU A 314 -1.35 -11.62 -4.05
N THR A 315 -0.33 -10.97 -4.61
CA THR A 315 -0.49 -9.84 -5.57
C THR A 315 -1.27 -10.27 -6.81
N VAL A 316 -0.92 -11.42 -7.40
CA VAL A 316 -1.64 -11.98 -8.54
C VAL A 316 -3.10 -12.26 -8.19
N ILE A 317 -3.37 -12.87 -7.03
CA ILE A 317 -4.74 -13.12 -6.56
C ILE A 317 -5.52 -11.79 -6.42
N LEU A 318 -4.93 -10.77 -5.80
CA LEU A 318 -5.59 -9.47 -5.63
C LEU A 318 -5.86 -8.77 -6.97
N LEU A 319 -4.96 -8.88 -7.94
CA LEU A 319 -5.18 -8.37 -9.30
C LEU A 319 -6.28 -9.14 -10.05
N LEU A 320 -6.33 -10.47 -9.88
CA LEU A 320 -7.37 -11.32 -10.47
C LEU A 320 -8.76 -11.02 -9.89
N PHE A 321 -8.83 -10.53 -8.65
CA PHE A 321 -10.06 -10.18 -7.92
C PHE A 321 -10.23 -8.66 -7.72
N SER A 322 -9.70 -7.86 -8.65
CA SER A 322 -9.61 -6.40 -8.57
C SER A 322 -10.94 -5.65 -8.33
N ALA A 323 -12.07 -6.17 -8.79
CA ALA A 323 -13.37 -5.53 -8.61
C ALA A 323 -14.12 -5.99 -7.35
N MET A 324 -13.60 -6.95 -6.59
CA MET A 324 -14.31 -7.51 -5.43
C MET A 324 -14.67 -6.45 -4.39
N GLN A 325 -13.70 -5.64 -3.97
CA GLN A 325 -13.90 -4.63 -2.93
C GLN A 325 -14.87 -3.53 -3.37
N ILE A 326 -14.73 -3.01 -4.59
CA ILE A 326 -15.62 -1.97 -5.11
C ILE A 326 -17.05 -2.50 -5.34
N THR A 327 -17.19 -3.76 -5.78
CA THR A 327 -18.49 -4.41 -5.98
C THR A 327 -19.22 -4.62 -4.65
N LEU A 328 -18.52 -5.12 -3.63
CA LEU A 328 -19.04 -5.28 -2.26
C LEU A 328 -19.38 -3.93 -1.60
N THR A 329 -18.66 -2.88 -1.96
CA THR A 329 -18.92 -1.53 -1.45
C THR A 329 -20.22 -0.95 -2.03
N PHE A 330 -20.48 -1.15 -3.33
CA PHE A 330 -21.57 -0.45 -4.03
C PHE A 330 -22.82 -1.29 -4.35
N HIS A 331 -22.69 -2.59 -4.62
CA HIS A 331 -23.76 -3.35 -5.29
C HIS A 331 -24.15 -4.65 -4.59
N SER A 332 -23.18 -5.39 -4.07
CA SER A 332 -23.42 -6.77 -3.67
C SER A 332 -23.53 -6.91 -2.16
N GLU A 333 -24.57 -7.63 -1.75
CA GLU A 333 -24.73 -8.01 -0.36
C GLU A 333 -23.87 -9.23 -0.01
N SER A 334 -23.77 -10.22 -0.90
CA SER A 334 -23.08 -11.49 -0.63
C SER A 334 -21.78 -11.64 -1.42
N LEU A 335 -20.82 -12.37 -0.84
CA LEU A 335 -19.53 -12.66 -1.48
C LEU A 335 -19.69 -13.44 -2.79
N SER A 336 -20.58 -14.44 -2.81
CA SER A 336 -20.85 -15.25 -4.01
C SER A 336 -21.38 -14.39 -5.17
N LYS A 337 -22.33 -13.49 -4.88
CA LYS A 337 -22.84 -12.55 -5.88
C LYS A 337 -21.74 -11.60 -6.36
N ALA A 338 -20.90 -11.10 -5.44
CA ALA A 338 -19.76 -10.26 -5.78
C ALA A 338 -18.77 -10.94 -6.73
N VAL A 339 -18.47 -12.23 -6.52
CA VAL A 339 -17.60 -13.00 -7.43
C VAL A 339 -18.22 -13.10 -8.82
N HIS A 340 -19.52 -13.39 -8.90
CA HIS A 340 -20.21 -13.47 -10.19
C HIS A 340 -20.22 -12.12 -10.93
N ASP A 341 -20.51 -11.03 -10.20
CA ASP A 341 -20.51 -9.68 -10.74
C ASP A 341 -19.10 -9.26 -11.17
N HIS A 342 -18.06 -9.63 -10.41
CA HIS A 342 -16.65 -9.41 -10.77
C HIS A 342 -16.25 -10.14 -12.05
N LEU A 343 -16.57 -11.43 -12.16
CA LEU A 343 -16.25 -12.22 -13.36
C LEU A 343 -16.98 -11.67 -14.59
N ARG A 344 -18.23 -11.24 -14.44
CA ARG A 344 -19.00 -10.60 -15.51
C ARG A 344 -18.41 -9.24 -15.90
N PHE A 345 -18.00 -8.43 -14.93
CA PHE A 345 -17.33 -7.15 -15.18
C PHE A 345 -16.04 -7.37 -15.96
N LEU A 346 -15.20 -8.31 -15.50
CA LEU A 346 -13.91 -8.59 -16.13
C LEU A 346 -14.10 -9.15 -17.55
N SER A 347 -15.01 -10.10 -17.78
CA SER A 347 -15.22 -10.66 -19.12
C SER A 347 -15.68 -9.61 -20.13
N LYS A 348 -16.50 -8.63 -19.71
CA LYS A 348 -16.99 -7.55 -20.56
C LYS A 348 -15.94 -6.45 -20.80
N HIS A 349 -15.08 -6.18 -19.81
CA HIS A 349 -14.22 -5.00 -19.82
C HIS A 349 -12.71 -5.32 -19.74
N TRP A 350 -12.30 -6.58 -19.93
CA TRP A 350 -10.92 -7.04 -19.71
C TRP A 350 -9.86 -6.21 -20.44
N TRP A 351 -10.14 -5.76 -21.67
CA TRP A 351 -9.18 -4.97 -22.46
C TRP A 351 -8.91 -3.60 -21.82
N SER A 352 -9.97 -2.84 -21.54
CA SER A 352 -9.84 -1.53 -20.89
C SER A 352 -9.31 -1.65 -19.46
N PHE A 353 -9.66 -2.73 -18.75
CA PHE A 353 -9.11 -3.03 -17.43
C PHE A 353 -7.61 -3.32 -17.51
N GLY A 354 -7.17 -4.13 -18.48
CA GLY A 354 -5.75 -4.40 -18.72
C GLY A 354 -4.97 -3.11 -18.97
N TRP A 355 -5.50 -2.19 -19.77
CA TRP A 355 -4.90 -0.86 -19.96
C TRP A 355 -4.84 -0.04 -18.67
N PHE A 356 -5.88 -0.09 -17.84
CA PHE A 356 -5.85 0.59 -16.54
C PHE A 356 -4.73 0.03 -15.64
N VAL A 357 -4.58 -1.29 -15.56
CA VAL A 357 -3.50 -1.96 -14.81
C VAL A 357 -2.13 -1.57 -15.35
N VAL A 358 -1.95 -1.54 -16.68
CA VAL A 358 -0.69 -1.09 -17.31
C VAL A 358 -0.39 0.35 -16.96
N VAL A 359 -1.35 1.26 -17.08
CA VAL A 359 -1.14 2.68 -16.75
C VAL A 359 -0.81 2.85 -15.27
N ALA A 360 -1.53 2.18 -14.38
CA ALA A 360 -1.24 2.21 -12.94
C ALA A 360 0.16 1.66 -12.64
N GLY A 361 0.52 0.54 -13.27
CA GLY A 361 1.83 -0.08 -13.16
C GLY A 361 2.95 0.86 -13.59
N VAL A 362 2.82 1.49 -14.76
CA VAL A 362 3.81 2.46 -15.25
C VAL A 362 3.99 3.62 -14.27
N HIS A 363 2.91 4.17 -13.71
CA HIS A 363 3.02 5.29 -12.78
C HIS A 363 3.69 4.89 -11.46
N PHE A 364 3.27 3.78 -10.85
CA PHE A 364 3.94 3.31 -9.63
C PHE A 364 5.38 2.90 -9.87
N TYR A 365 5.66 2.25 -11.00
CA TYR A 365 7.02 1.87 -11.39
C TYR A 365 7.93 3.08 -11.52
N LEU A 366 7.50 4.10 -12.26
CA LEU A 366 8.26 5.34 -12.41
C LEU A 366 8.45 6.07 -11.07
N THR A 367 7.42 6.06 -10.23
CA THR A 367 7.45 6.65 -8.88
C THR A 367 8.47 5.96 -7.97
N LEU A 368 8.51 4.62 -8.01
CA LEU A 368 9.44 3.81 -7.23
C LEU A 368 10.87 3.85 -7.77
N ILE A 369 11.05 3.87 -9.09
CA ILE A 369 12.36 4.10 -9.70
C ILE A 369 12.87 5.48 -9.29
N LEU A 370 12.05 6.53 -9.40
CA LEU A 370 12.43 7.88 -9.01
C LEU A 370 12.86 7.92 -7.54
N LEU A 371 12.09 7.28 -6.65
CA LEU A 371 12.43 7.17 -5.22
C LEU A 371 13.82 6.57 -5.03
N ASN A 372 14.05 5.35 -5.53
CA ASN A 372 15.29 4.63 -5.31
C ASN A 372 16.51 5.31 -5.97
N LEU A 373 16.33 5.89 -7.16
CA LEU A 373 17.41 6.60 -7.84
C LEU A 373 17.84 7.84 -7.07
N VAL A 374 16.87 8.62 -6.57
CA VAL A 374 17.17 9.81 -5.78
C VAL A 374 17.76 9.42 -4.42
N GLU A 375 17.26 8.37 -3.76
CA GLU A 375 17.85 7.86 -2.52
C GLU A 375 19.29 7.38 -2.71
N LEU A 376 19.58 6.69 -3.82
CA LEU A 376 20.94 6.25 -4.15
C LEU A 376 21.90 7.44 -4.31
N GLY A 377 21.45 8.51 -4.98
CA GLY A 377 22.24 9.72 -5.25
C GLY A 377 22.40 10.63 -4.02
N LEU A 378 21.32 10.88 -3.28
CA LEU A 378 21.35 11.69 -2.06
C LEU A 378 22.10 10.97 -0.94
N GLY A 379 21.95 9.65 -0.89
CA GLY A 379 22.56 8.77 0.08
C GLY A 379 21.71 8.53 1.30
N ASP A 380 21.68 7.25 1.69
CA ASP A 380 20.98 6.80 2.87
C ASP A 380 21.55 7.45 4.14
N GLY A 381 20.67 7.97 5.00
CA GLY A 381 21.05 8.63 6.25
C GLY A 381 21.58 10.06 6.11
N THR A 382 21.59 10.64 4.92
CA THR A 382 21.93 12.06 4.73
C THR A 382 20.76 12.98 5.07
N SER A 383 20.99 14.25 5.41
CA SER A 383 19.89 15.20 5.67
C SER A 383 18.93 15.33 4.48
N LEU A 384 19.47 15.37 3.25
CA LEU A 384 18.69 15.42 2.02
C LEU A 384 17.98 14.09 1.73
N GLY A 385 18.63 12.95 1.94
CA GLY A 385 18.01 11.64 1.80
C GLY A 385 16.84 11.46 2.78
N ILE A 386 17.00 11.90 4.03
CA ILE A 386 15.94 11.93 5.04
C ILE A 386 14.79 12.85 4.59
N ALA A 387 15.10 14.08 4.15
CA ALA A 387 14.08 15.01 3.65
C ALA A 387 13.32 14.44 2.45
N TRP A 388 14.01 13.76 1.54
CA TRP A 388 13.42 13.08 0.41
C TRP A 388 12.49 11.94 0.84
N GLY A 389 12.93 11.09 1.78
CA GLY A 389 12.11 10.03 2.37
C GLY A 389 10.85 10.55 3.09
N LEU A 390 10.87 11.80 3.56
CA LEU A 390 9.70 12.47 4.14
C LEU A 390 8.78 13.11 3.10
N ILE A 391 9.30 13.53 1.94
CA ILE A 391 8.51 14.14 0.85
C ILE A 391 7.84 13.06 -0.01
N MET A 392 8.54 11.97 -0.29
CA MET A 392 8.08 10.94 -1.21
C MET A 392 6.70 10.34 -0.88
N PRO A 393 6.34 10.08 0.40
CA PRO A 393 5.02 9.59 0.74
C PRO A 393 3.88 10.48 0.23
N TRP A 394 4.08 11.80 0.16
CA TRP A 394 3.08 12.74 -0.38
C TRP A 394 2.92 12.62 -1.89
N ILE A 395 4.03 12.44 -2.62
CA ILE A 395 4.02 12.23 -4.07
C ILE A 395 3.31 10.92 -4.39
N ASN A 396 3.70 9.84 -3.72
CA ASN A 396 3.09 8.52 -3.89
C ASN A 396 1.60 8.55 -3.51
N ALA A 397 1.23 9.23 -2.42
CA ALA A 397 -0.15 9.42 -2.00
C ALA A 397 -1.00 10.16 -3.04
N PHE A 398 -0.45 11.16 -3.72
CA PHE A 398 -1.14 11.84 -4.81
C PHE A 398 -1.40 10.90 -6.00
N VAL A 399 -0.38 10.14 -6.42
CA VAL A 399 -0.51 9.15 -7.50
C VAL A 399 -1.52 8.07 -7.13
N ALA A 400 -1.42 7.51 -5.93
CA ALA A 400 -2.33 6.48 -5.42
C ALA A 400 -3.77 6.98 -5.32
N ALA A 401 -4.00 8.19 -4.78
CA ALA A 401 -5.34 8.79 -4.72
C ALA A 401 -5.92 9.02 -6.12
N TRP A 402 -5.09 9.48 -7.06
CA TRP A 402 -5.50 9.70 -8.44
C TRP A 402 -5.92 8.39 -9.12
N LEU A 403 -5.11 7.35 -8.98
CA LEU A 403 -5.41 6.04 -9.56
C LEU A 403 -6.64 5.40 -8.88
N LEU A 404 -6.81 5.53 -7.56
CA LEU A 404 -8.01 5.08 -6.86
C LEU A 404 -9.27 5.81 -7.35
N ALA A 405 -9.22 7.14 -7.47
CA ALA A 405 -10.34 7.91 -8.00
C ALA A 405 -10.66 7.51 -9.44
N SER A 406 -9.63 7.32 -10.25
CA SER A 406 -9.76 6.90 -11.65
C SER A 406 -10.36 5.50 -11.78
N TRP A 407 -9.99 4.58 -10.88
CA TRP A 407 -10.58 3.26 -10.78
C TRP A 407 -12.09 3.33 -10.49
N VAL A 408 -12.49 4.15 -9.52
CA VAL A 408 -13.91 4.34 -9.19
C VAL A 408 -14.69 4.95 -10.36
N CYS A 409 -14.12 5.94 -11.04
CA CYS A 409 -14.71 6.53 -12.25
C CYS A 409 -14.87 5.47 -13.35
N TYR A 410 -13.81 4.70 -13.61
CA TYR A 410 -13.81 3.66 -14.63
C TYR A 410 -14.86 2.58 -14.35
N TYR A 411 -14.90 2.06 -13.12
CA TYR A 411 -15.87 1.05 -12.71
C TYR A 411 -17.31 1.56 -12.91
N LYS A 412 -17.59 2.82 -12.52
CA LYS A 412 -18.93 3.40 -12.68
C LYS A 412 -19.33 3.66 -14.14
N HIS A 413 -18.38 4.07 -14.98
CA HIS A 413 -18.62 4.22 -16.43
C HIS A 413 -18.92 2.87 -17.10
N GLY A 414 -18.28 1.79 -16.67
CA GLY A 414 -18.54 0.42 -17.18
C GLY A 414 -19.91 -0.14 -16.76
N ASP A 415 -20.36 0.23 -15.55
CA ASP A 415 -21.69 -0.13 -15.02
C ASP A 415 -22.85 0.65 -15.66
N ALA A 416 -22.58 1.81 -16.27
CA ALA A 416 -23.59 2.51 -17.04
C ALA A 416 -23.90 1.71 -18.32
N ALA A 417 -25.03 1.00 -18.33
CA ALA A 417 -25.70 0.64 -19.58
C ALA A 417 -25.82 1.89 -20.47
N PRO A 418 -25.88 1.78 -21.82
CA PRO A 418 -26.01 2.94 -22.69
C PRO A 418 -27.29 3.70 -22.32
N ALA A 419 -27.13 4.70 -21.46
CA ALA A 419 -28.19 5.60 -21.08
C ALA A 419 -28.41 6.49 -22.30
N THR A 420 -29.48 6.19 -23.03
CA THR A 420 -30.21 7.20 -23.81
C THR A 420 -30.25 8.47 -22.99
N SER A 421 -29.59 9.53 -23.46
CA SER A 421 -29.59 10.81 -22.76
C SER A 421 -31.03 11.26 -22.51
N PRO A 422 -31.26 11.92 -21.37
CA PRO A 422 -31.59 13.32 -21.53
C PRO A 422 -30.71 14.19 -20.64
N ARG A 423 -30.16 15.24 -21.25
CA ARG A 423 -29.76 16.45 -20.55
C ARG A 423 -31.01 17.01 -19.87
N GLY A 424 -31.02 17.12 -18.54
CA GLY A 424 -32.08 17.83 -17.82
C GLY A 424 -31.98 17.64 -16.31
N SER A 425 -31.85 18.76 -15.59
CA SER A 425 -31.91 18.96 -14.12
C SER A 425 -31.02 18.07 -13.23
N VAL A 426 -29.94 18.70 -12.73
CA VAL A 426 -29.21 18.25 -11.54
C VAL A 426 -30.11 18.44 -10.33
N GLU A 427 -30.93 17.44 -10.00
CA GLU A 427 -31.36 17.25 -8.62
C GLU A 427 -30.16 16.69 -7.85
N GLN A 428 -29.59 17.53 -6.98
CA GLN A 428 -28.53 17.15 -6.06
C GLN A 428 -29.09 16.12 -5.08
N GLY A 429 -28.93 14.83 -5.42
CA GLY A 429 -29.20 13.76 -4.47
C GLY A 429 -28.27 13.91 -3.27
N VAL A 430 -28.84 14.12 -2.09
CA VAL A 430 -28.10 14.00 -0.84
C VAL A 430 -27.96 12.51 -0.55
N LEU A 431 -26.73 12.03 -0.36
CA LEU A 431 -26.52 10.72 0.28
C LEU A 431 -26.87 10.90 1.76
N PHE A 432 -27.99 10.32 2.19
CA PHE A 432 -28.46 10.32 3.57
C PHE A 432 -27.48 9.63 4.53
#